data_AF-A0A813P2P6-F1
#
_entry.id   AF-A0A813P2P6-F1
#
_cell.length_a   1.000
_cell.length_b   1.000
_cell.length_c   1.000
_cell.angle_alpha   90.00
_cell.angle_beta   90.00
_cell.angle_gamma   90.00
#
_symmetry.space_group_name_H-M   'P 1'
#
loop_
_entity.id
_entity.type
_entity.pdbx_description
1 polymer ?
#
loop_
_entity_poly.entity_id
_entity_poly.type
_entity_poly.pdbx_seq_one_letter_code
_entity_poly.pdbx_strand_id
1 'polypeptide(L)'
;MSRKCISSTFPIINRHFSVSPILSIHLTSILNGEPQKAKKKLDPLLDKLRDERKRKRVERVIKRLEKFKQQLKPIHEYEPERRIMKELETRPQVELTSEETTQRLMLNRDWAKYKYKQHQQEITLISRAMKSQEDALEQLKKENKILYEQALQIDNKLIPFIRRGPLYSLPNPNYDAPDGDYYDITNYFDKGFGVNFMDHMKKMDLQIWADRRAAKRIKKEEREAEKNK
;
A
#
# COMPACT_ATOMS: atom_id res chain seq x y z
N MET A 1 -22.86 33.91 -63.89
CA MET A 1 -23.24 35.20 -64.51
C MET A 1 -23.31 36.26 -63.42
N SER A 2 -22.64 37.38 -63.66
CA SER A 2 -22.51 38.58 -62.82
C SER A 2 -23.86 39.21 -62.46
N ARG A 3 -24.02 39.69 -61.20
CA ARG A 3 -24.45 41.06 -60.81
C ARG A 3 -23.98 41.30 -59.36
N LYS A 4 -22.87 42.02 -59.17
CA LYS A 4 -22.76 43.48 -58.96
C LYS A 4 -23.36 43.96 -57.64
N CYS A 5 -22.44 44.42 -56.80
CA CYS A 5 -22.61 45.25 -55.61
C CYS A 5 -23.37 46.55 -55.89
N ILE A 6 -23.67 47.28 -54.80
CA ILE A 6 -23.56 48.75 -54.58
C ILE A 6 -24.67 49.07 -53.55
N SER A 7 -24.40 49.09 -52.24
CA SER A 7 -23.71 50.13 -51.45
C SER A 7 -24.37 51.51 -51.50
N SER A 8 -25.02 51.85 -50.37
CA SER A 8 -25.02 53.16 -49.69
C SER A 8 -25.62 54.37 -50.42
N THR A 9 -26.35 55.26 -49.76
CA THR A 9 -25.81 56.32 -48.88
C THR A 9 -26.97 57.26 -48.48
N PHE A 10 -27.06 57.76 -47.24
CA PHE A 10 -26.83 59.18 -46.82
C PHE A 10 -27.79 59.53 -45.65
N PRO A 11 -27.65 60.65 -44.91
CA PRO A 11 -26.87 60.75 -43.68
C PRO A 11 -27.70 61.25 -42.47
N ILE A 12 -27.25 61.08 -41.23
CA ILE A 12 -27.75 61.90 -40.11
C ILE A 12 -26.57 62.43 -39.32
N ILE A 13 -26.59 63.75 -39.15
CA ILE A 13 -25.54 64.59 -38.59
C ILE A 13 -25.48 64.45 -37.06
N ASN A 14 -24.24 64.44 -36.60
CA ASN A 14 -23.71 64.59 -35.25
C ASN A 14 -24.45 65.56 -34.31
N ARG A 15 -24.53 65.15 -33.04
CA ARG A 15 -24.05 66.00 -31.92
C ARG A 15 -23.18 65.17 -30.98
N HIS A 16 -21.92 65.59 -30.86
CA HIS A 16 -20.92 65.05 -29.94
C HIS A 16 -20.97 65.81 -28.60
N PHE A 17 -20.76 65.09 -27.50
CA PHE A 17 -19.81 65.49 -26.45
C PHE A 17 -19.05 64.23 -26.02
N SER A 18 -17.73 64.26 -26.17
CA SER A 18 -16.77 63.23 -25.71
C SER A 18 -16.62 63.29 -24.18
N VAL A 19 -16.08 62.29 -23.46
CA VAL A 19 -14.65 61.89 -23.33
C VAL A 19 -14.63 60.46 -22.73
N SER A 20 -14.28 59.35 -23.41
CA SER A 20 -12.93 58.77 -23.61
C SER A 20 -13.07 57.36 -24.26
N PRO A 21 -12.24 56.94 -25.24
CA PRO A 21 -12.13 55.54 -25.69
C PRO A 21 -10.87 54.87 -25.08
N ILE A 22 -10.66 53.55 -25.00
CA ILE A 22 -10.72 52.51 -26.04
C ILE A 22 -10.86 51.12 -25.36
N LEU A 23 -11.87 50.34 -25.74
CA LEU A 23 -11.92 48.88 -25.62
C LEU A 23 -12.15 48.33 -27.03
N SER A 24 -11.13 47.65 -27.59
CA SER A 24 -11.15 47.09 -28.94
C SER A 24 -11.74 45.67 -28.94
N ILE A 25 -13.03 45.54 -29.23
CA ILE A 25 -13.68 44.24 -29.45
C ILE A 25 -13.77 44.01 -30.96
N HIS A 26 -13.09 42.96 -31.45
CA HIS A 26 -13.27 42.44 -32.80
C HIS A 26 -14.41 41.41 -32.83
N LEU A 27 -15.45 41.66 -33.64
CA LEU A 27 -16.53 40.72 -33.88
C LEU A 27 -16.26 39.96 -35.19
N THR A 28 -16.16 38.63 -35.13
CA THR A 28 -16.11 37.76 -36.31
C THR A 28 -17.52 37.54 -36.88
N SER A 29 -17.62 37.28 -38.18
CA SER A 29 -18.90 37.06 -38.86
C SER A 29 -19.58 35.78 -38.38
N ILE A 30 -20.86 35.88 -38.03
CA ILE A 30 -21.69 34.74 -37.61
C ILE A 30 -21.83 33.76 -38.80
N LEU A 31 -21.21 32.59 -38.69
CA LEU A 31 -21.41 31.47 -39.63
C LEU A 31 -22.79 30.85 -39.35
N ASN A 32 -23.75 31.10 -40.25
CA ASN A 32 -25.10 30.51 -40.20
C ASN A 32 -25.08 29.04 -40.65
N GLY A 33 -24.38 28.17 -39.90
CA GLY A 33 -24.44 26.72 -40.10
C GLY A 33 -25.73 26.15 -39.52
N GLU A 34 -26.40 25.26 -40.26
CA GLU A 34 -27.54 24.50 -39.71
C GLU A 34 -27.10 23.71 -38.46
N PRO A 35 -27.93 23.65 -37.41
CA PRO A 35 -27.59 22.90 -36.20
C PRO A 35 -27.31 21.44 -36.57
N GLN A 36 -26.18 20.91 -36.08
CA GLN A 36 -25.77 19.54 -36.37
C GLN A 36 -26.86 18.56 -35.93
N LYS A 37 -27.22 17.62 -36.81
CA LYS A 37 -28.21 16.57 -36.50
C LYS A 37 -27.78 15.82 -35.24
N ALA A 38 -28.70 15.67 -34.30
CA ALA A 38 -28.46 14.93 -33.08
C ALA A 38 -27.97 13.50 -33.40
N LYS A 39 -26.93 13.04 -32.71
CA LYS A 39 -26.42 11.69 -32.88
C LYS A 39 -27.51 10.69 -32.52
N LYS A 40 -27.79 9.73 -33.41
CA LYS A 40 -28.77 8.68 -33.17
C LYS A 40 -28.32 7.82 -31.98
N LYS A 41 -29.27 7.43 -31.12
CA LYS A 41 -29.03 6.41 -30.10
C LYS A 41 -28.64 5.10 -30.79
N LEU A 42 -27.75 4.35 -30.15
CA LEU A 42 -27.32 3.05 -30.64
C LEU A 42 -28.47 2.05 -30.55
N ASP A 43 -28.39 1.00 -31.38
CA ASP A 43 -29.39 -0.07 -31.33
C ASP A 43 -29.39 -0.72 -29.94
N PRO A 44 -30.58 -1.03 -29.38
CA PRO A 44 -30.70 -1.53 -28.00
C PRO A 44 -29.95 -2.86 -27.79
N LEU A 45 -29.75 -3.66 -28.84
CA LEU A 45 -28.96 -4.90 -28.79
C LEU A 45 -27.45 -4.62 -28.67
N LEU A 46 -26.94 -3.61 -29.37
CA LEU A 46 -25.53 -3.23 -29.32
C LEU A 46 -25.16 -2.62 -27.97
N ASP A 47 -26.08 -1.86 -27.36
CA ASP A 47 -25.88 -1.29 -26.02
C ASP A 47 -25.83 -2.39 -24.94
N LYS A 48 -26.75 -3.36 -24.98
CA LYS A 48 -26.71 -4.54 -24.09
C LYS A 48 -25.39 -5.32 -24.20
N LEU A 49 -24.91 -5.56 -25.43
CA LEU A 49 -23.63 -6.24 -25.65
C LEU A 49 -22.44 -5.44 -25.13
N ARG A 50 -22.47 -4.10 -25.22
CA ARG A 50 -21.43 -3.23 -24.64
C ARG A 50 -21.43 -3.30 -23.12
N ASP A 51 -22.60 -3.31 -22.50
CA ASP A 51 -22.74 -3.35 -21.05
C ASP A 51 -22.38 -4.73 -20.49
N GLU A 52 -22.72 -5.81 -21.17
CA GLU A 52 -22.25 -7.16 -20.81
C GLU A 52 -20.71 -7.28 -20.88
N ARG A 53 -20.07 -6.68 -21.89
CA ARG A 53 -18.61 -6.65 -21.99
C ARG A 53 -17.98 -5.87 -20.83
N LYS A 54 -18.56 -4.73 -20.43
CA LYS A 54 -18.11 -3.96 -19.27
C LYS A 54 -18.30 -4.76 -17.98
N ARG A 55 -19.47 -5.38 -17.79
CA ARG A 55 -19.78 -6.22 -16.62
C ARG A 55 -18.79 -7.38 -16.49
N LYS A 56 -18.56 -8.14 -17.56
CA LYS A 56 -17.58 -9.24 -17.58
C LYS A 56 -16.15 -8.77 -17.34
N ARG A 57 -15.80 -7.54 -17.73
CA ARG A 57 -14.48 -6.95 -17.45
C ARG A 57 -14.34 -6.63 -15.97
N VAL A 58 -15.34 -5.96 -15.39
CA VAL A 58 -15.38 -5.60 -13.97
C VAL A 58 -15.38 -6.87 -13.11
N GLU A 59 -16.18 -7.88 -13.45
CA GLU A 59 -16.24 -9.16 -12.73
C GLU A 59 -14.88 -9.88 -12.72
N ARG A 60 -14.16 -9.89 -13.84
CA ARG A 60 -12.81 -10.47 -13.92
C ARG A 60 -11.80 -9.71 -13.05
N VAL A 61 -11.93 -8.38 -12.97
CA VAL A 61 -11.09 -7.54 -12.10
C VAL A 61 -11.42 -7.79 -10.63
N ILE A 62 -12.70 -7.89 -10.28
CA ILE A 62 -13.14 -8.23 -8.92
C ILE A 62 -12.60 -9.60 -8.49
N LYS A 63 -12.80 -10.65 -9.31
CA LYS A 63 -12.27 -12.00 -9.04
C LYS A 63 -10.74 -11.99 -8.86
N ARG A 64 -10.03 -11.17 -9.64
CA ARG A 64 -8.58 -11.00 -9.51
C ARG A 64 -8.22 -10.31 -8.18
N LEU A 65 -8.90 -9.22 -7.84
CA LEU A 65 -8.70 -8.46 -6.60
C LEU A 65 -8.99 -9.31 -5.35
N GLU A 66 -10.04 -10.12 -5.39
CA GLU A 66 -10.38 -11.06 -4.30
C GLU A 66 -9.26 -12.08 -4.06
N LYS A 67 -8.66 -12.63 -5.13
CA LYS A 67 -7.51 -13.53 -5.03
C LYS A 67 -6.27 -12.83 -4.46
N PHE A 68 -6.03 -11.57 -4.83
CA PHE A 68 -4.90 -10.78 -4.31
C PHE A 68 -5.08 -10.37 -2.85
N LYS A 69 -6.31 -10.06 -2.40
CA LYS A 69 -6.61 -9.74 -1.00
C LYS A 69 -6.14 -10.84 -0.04
N GLN A 70 -6.20 -12.09 -0.48
CA GLN A 70 -5.78 -13.26 0.30
C GLN A 70 -4.26 -13.44 0.40
N GLN A 71 -3.46 -12.77 -0.44
CA GLN A 71 -2.01 -12.88 -0.36
C GLN A 71 -1.49 -12.17 0.89
N LEU A 72 -0.80 -12.91 1.75
CA LEU A 72 -0.17 -12.40 2.96
C LEU A 72 1.12 -11.65 2.59
N LYS A 73 1.49 -10.67 3.42
CA LYS A 73 2.80 -10.02 3.28
C LYS A 73 3.89 -11.04 3.65
N PRO A 74 5.04 -11.05 2.96
CA PRO A 74 6.14 -11.96 3.29
C PRO A 74 6.70 -11.64 4.69
N ILE A 75 6.97 -12.67 5.49
CA ILE A 75 7.59 -12.55 6.82
C ILE A 75 9.11 -12.62 6.63
N HIS A 76 9.79 -11.49 6.81
CA HIS A 76 11.23 -11.38 6.53
C HIS A 76 12.10 -12.14 7.52
N GLU A 77 11.65 -12.27 8.78
CA GLU A 77 12.40 -12.95 9.84
C GLU A 77 12.44 -14.48 9.67
N TYR A 78 11.56 -15.04 8.83
CA TYR A 78 11.49 -16.50 8.63
C TYR A 78 12.64 -17.03 7.77
N GLU A 79 13.06 -16.27 6.76
CA GLU A 79 14.18 -16.65 5.89
C GLU A 79 15.45 -15.87 6.26
N PRO A 80 16.60 -16.53 6.41
CA PRO A 80 17.85 -15.82 6.68
C PRO A 80 18.21 -14.94 5.47
N GLU A 81 18.81 -13.79 5.75
CA GLU A 81 19.29 -12.92 4.70
C GLU A 81 20.34 -13.62 3.83
N ARG A 82 20.31 -13.35 2.52
CA ARG A 82 21.27 -13.93 1.56
C ARG A 82 22.73 -13.63 1.89
N ARG A 83 23.01 -12.57 2.66
CA ARG A 83 24.35 -12.21 3.12
C ARG A 83 24.86 -13.24 4.14
N ILE A 84 24.05 -13.54 5.16
CA ILE A 84 24.35 -14.52 6.21
C ILE A 84 24.59 -15.91 5.61
N MET A 85 23.78 -16.30 4.61
CA MET A 85 23.95 -17.58 3.93
C MET A 85 25.30 -17.73 3.22
N LYS A 86 25.86 -16.64 2.69
CA LYS A 86 27.21 -16.65 2.07
C LYS A 86 28.33 -16.69 3.11
N GLU A 87 28.10 -16.09 4.27
CA GLU A 87 29.06 -16.04 5.37
C GLU A 87 29.12 -17.36 6.16
N LEU A 88 28.12 -18.24 6.02
CA LEU A 88 28.08 -19.52 6.73
C LEU A 88 29.33 -20.39 6.48
N GLU A 89 29.89 -20.33 5.27
CA GLU A 89 31.09 -21.08 4.88
C GLU A 89 32.38 -20.51 5.49
N THR A 90 32.35 -19.28 6.03
CA THR A 90 33.54 -18.59 6.54
C THR A 90 33.93 -19.03 7.96
N ARG A 91 32.99 -19.59 8.74
CA ARG A 91 33.25 -20.01 10.11
C ARG A 91 33.60 -21.50 10.16
N PRO A 92 34.81 -21.89 10.59
CA PRO A 92 35.16 -23.29 10.72
C PRO A 92 34.35 -23.95 11.84
N GLN A 93 34.00 -25.22 11.65
CA GLN A 93 33.40 -26.04 12.69
C GLN A 93 34.42 -26.26 13.81
N VAL A 94 34.05 -25.90 15.04
CA VAL A 94 34.89 -26.13 16.22
C VAL A 94 34.58 -27.53 16.76
N GLU A 95 35.59 -28.40 16.79
CA GLU A 95 35.49 -29.69 17.47
C GLU A 95 35.55 -29.47 18.99
N LEU A 96 34.61 -30.07 19.70
CA LEU A 96 34.53 -29.96 21.15
C LEU A 96 35.31 -31.10 21.79
N THR A 97 35.97 -30.82 22.92
CA THR A 97 36.60 -31.86 23.72
C THR A 97 35.54 -32.73 24.40
N SER A 98 35.89 -33.99 24.70
CA SER A 98 34.99 -34.91 25.42
C SER A 98 34.53 -34.32 26.77
N GLU A 99 35.42 -33.64 27.48
CA GLU A 99 35.11 -32.97 28.75
C GLU A 99 34.05 -31.86 28.57
N GLU A 100 34.17 -31.01 27.55
CA GLU A 100 33.17 -29.98 27.28
C GLU A 100 31.80 -30.56 26.90
N THR A 101 31.79 -31.62 26.10
CA THR A 101 30.53 -32.27 25.70
C THR A 101 29.80 -32.88 26.89
N THR A 102 30.53 -33.52 27.81
CA THR A 102 29.97 -34.11 29.03
C THR A 102 29.48 -33.03 29.99
N GLN A 103 30.22 -31.93 30.17
CA GLN A 103 29.78 -30.77 30.96
C GLN A 103 28.47 -30.17 30.42
N ARG A 104 28.37 -29.94 29.10
CA ARG A 104 27.14 -29.45 28.47
C ARG A 104 25.98 -30.40 28.65
N LEU A 105 26.21 -31.70 28.51
CA LEU A 105 25.19 -32.73 28.72
C LEU A 105 24.66 -32.71 30.17
N MET A 106 25.56 -32.62 31.15
CA MET A 106 25.19 -32.53 32.57
C MET A 106 24.36 -31.26 32.85
N LEU A 107 24.81 -30.12 32.33
CA LEU A 107 24.09 -28.85 32.46
C LEU A 107 22.69 -28.93 31.85
N ASN A 108 22.56 -29.49 30.64
CA ASN A 108 21.28 -29.66 29.97
C ASN A 108 20.34 -30.59 30.75
N ARG A 109 20.86 -31.66 31.33
CA ARG A 109 20.09 -32.57 32.19
C ARG A 109 19.55 -31.85 33.43
N ASP A 110 20.39 -31.05 34.07
CA ASP A 110 20.00 -30.34 35.28
C ASP A 110 19.04 -29.18 34.96
N TRP A 111 19.22 -28.52 33.82
CA TRP A 111 18.27 -27.54 33.29
C TRP A 111 16.91 -28.16 32.97
N ALA A 112 16.88 -29.34 32.34
CA ALA A 112 15.64 -30.05 32.06
C ALA A 112 14.88 -30.40 33.34
N LYS A 113 15.59 -30.89 34.38
CA LYS A 113 15.00 -31.15 35.71
C LYS A 113 14.46 -29.87 36.35
N TYR A 114 15.20 -28.76 36.26
CA TYR A 114 14.77 -27.47 36.78
C TYR A 114 13.49 -26.99 36.10
N LYS A 115 13.46 -27.01 34.76
CA LYS A 115 12.29 -26.59 33.98
C LYS A 115 11.08 -27.47 34.21
N TYR A 116 11.28 -28.77 34.38
CA TYR A 116 10.20 -29.67 34.77
C TYR A 116 9.61 -29.29 36.14
N LYS A 117 10.45 -29.04 37.15
CA LYS A 117 9.98 -28.60 38.47
C LYS A 117 9.23 -27.27 38.40
N GLN A 118 9.75 -26.30 37.65
CA GLN A 118 9.08 -25.00 37.44
C GLN A 118 7.70 -25.20 36.81
N HIS A 119 7.60 -26.02 35.77
CA HIS A 119 6.34 -26.32 35.10
C HIS A 119 5.32 -26.99 36.02
N GLN A 120 5.76 -27.98 36.83
CA GLN A 120 4.88 -28.62 37.81
C GLN A 120 4.34 -27.62 38.82
N GLN A 121 5.19 -26.72 39.32
CA GLN A 121 4.75 -25.64 40.23
C GLN A 121 3.72 -24.73 39.57
N GLU A 122 3.97 -24.28 38.34
CA GLU A 122 3.03 -23.44 37.59
C GLU A 122 1.67 -24.14 37.39
N ILE A 123 1.66 -25.42 37.00
CA ILE A 123 0.42 -26.21 36.88
C ILE A 123 -0.31 -26.27 38.22
N THR A 124 0.39 -26.60 39.32
CA THR A 124 -0.26 -26.70 40.63
C THR A 124 -0.86 -25.38 41.09
N LEU A 125 -0.21 -24.25 40.78
CA LEU A 125 -0.73 -22.92 41.10
C LEU A 125 -1.99 -22.61 40.28
N ILE A 126 -1.98 -22.91 38.98
CA ILE A 126 -3.15 -22.73 38.11
C ILE A 126 -4.31 -23.60 38.59
N SER A 127 -4.07 -24.89 38.86
CA SER A 127 -5.10 -25.80 39.37
C SER A 127 -5.67 -25.33 40.70
N ARG A 128 -4.84 -24.80 41.61
CA ARG A 128 -5.29 -24.23 42.87
C ARG A 128 -6.15 -22.98 42.68
N ALA A 129 -5.75 -22.09 41.77
CA ALA A 129 -6.51 -20.88 41.45
C ALA A 129 -7.87 -21.23 40.84
N MET A 130 -7.91 -22.18 39.90
CA MET A 130 -9.15 -22.68 39.29
C MET A 130 -10.08 -23.30 40.33
N LYS A 131 -9.58 -24.19 41.19
CA LYS A 131 -10.38 -24.80 42.25
C LYS A 131 -10.93 -23.76 43.22
N SER A 132 -10.11 -22.79 43.62
CA SER A 132 -10.56 -21.69 44.49
C SER A 132 -11.65 -20.84 43.82
N GLN A 133 -11.57 -20.64 42.51
CA GLN A 133 -12.60 -19.92 41.74
C GLN A 133 -13.91 -20.72 41.70
N GLU A 134 -13.83 -22.03 41.43
CA GLU A 134 -14.99 -22.94 41.41
C GLU A 134 -15.69 -23.00 42.77
N ASP A 135 -14.94 -23.22 43.84
CA ASP A 135 -15.45 -23.27 45.21
C ASP A 135 -16.15 -21.95 45.59
N ALA A 136 -15.56 -20.81 45.22
CA ALA A 136 -16.15 -19.49 45.46
C ALA A 136 -17.46 -19.28 44.68
N LEU A 137 -17.54 -19.74 43.42
CA LEU A 137 -18.76 -19.66 42.62
C LEU A 137 -19.87 -20.58 43.16
N GLU A 138 -19.51 -21.76 43.67
CA GLU A 138 -20.49 -22.67 44.29
C GLU A 138 -21.09 -22.07 45.56
N GLN A 139 -20.26 -21.43 46.40
CA GLN A 139 -20.71 -20.71 47.59
C GLN A 139 -21.60 -19.52 47.20
N LEU A 140 -21.17 -18.70 46.23
CA LEU A 140 -21.94 -17.56 45.74
C LEU A 140 -23.32 -18.00 45.21
N LYS A 141 -23.41 -19.14 44.51
CA LYS A 141 -24.67 -19.69 44.01
C LYS A 141 -25.63 -20.10 45.14
N LYS A 142 -25.11 -20.60 46.26
CA LYS A 142 -25.90 -20.96 47.45
C LYS A 142 -26.45 -19.72 48.16
N GLU A 143 -25.65 -18.65 48.22
CA GLU A 143 -26.02 -17.40 48.90
C GLU A 143 -26.92 -16.49 48.04
N ASN A 144 -26.54 -16.25 46.77
CA ASN A 144 -27.24 -15.32 45.89
C ASN A 144 -27.10 -15.68 44.40
N LYS A 145 -28.21 -16.15 43.80
CA LYS A 145 -28.27 -16.55 42.39
C LYS A 145 -28.11 -15.38 41.41
N ILE A 146 -28.58 -14.18 41.75
CA ILE A 146 -28.52 -13.01 40.85
C ILE A 146 -27.06 -12.59 40.66
N LEU A 147 -26.28 -12.56 41.74
CA LEU A 147 -24.85 -12.22 41.67
C LEU A 147 -24.05 -13.31 40.94
N TYR A 148 -24.41 -14.58 41.12
CA TYR A 148 -23.81 -15.68 40.37
C TYR A 148 -24.02 -15.52 38.86
N GLU A 149 -25.24 -15.19 38.41
CA GLU A 149 -25.52 -14.95 36.99
C GLU A 149 -24.74 -13.77 36.43
N GLN A 150 -24.56 -12.70 37.21
CA GLN A 150 -23.73 -11.55 36.83
C GLN A 150 -22.25 -11.93 36.74
N ALA A 151 -21.73 -12.70 37.69
CA ALA A 151 -20.32 -13.12 37.71
C ALA A 151 -19.94 -14.05 36.54
N LEU A 152 -20.91 -14.78 35.96
CA LEU A 152 -20.71 -15.59 34.76
C LEU A 152 -20.60 -14.78 33.46
N GLN A 153 -21.06 -13.53 33.46
CA GLN A 153 -21.02 -12.70 32.26
C GLN A 153 -19.58 -12.33 31.91
N ILE A 154 -19.26 -12.39 30.61
CA ILE A 154 -17.95 -11.97 30.10
C ILE A 154 -17.85 -10.45 30.18
N ASP A 155 -16.80 -9.93 30.82
CA ASP A 155 -16.53 -8.50 30.82
C ASP A 155 -15.96 -8.06 29.47
N ASN A 156 -16.78 -7.37 28.68
CA ASN A 156 -16.39 -6.82 27.38
C ASN A 156 -15.26 -5.79 27.48
N LYS A 157 -14.97 -5.24 28.67
CA LYS A 157 -13.85 -4.29 28.89
C LYS A 157 -12.48 -4.96 28.85
N LEU A 158 -12.41 -6.30 28.95
CA LEU A 158 -11.15 -7.05 28.87
C LEU A 158 -10.53 -7.04 27.47
N ILE A 159 -11.27 -6.65 26.43
CA ILE A 159 -10.80 -6.66 25.04
C ILE A 159 -10.84 -5.22 24.50
N PRO A 160 -9.69 -4.62 24.10
CA PRO A 160 -8.35 -5.21 23.99
C PRO A 160 -7.51 -5.11 25.28
N PHE A 161 -6.98 -6.24 25.75
CA PHE A 161 -6.00 -6.28 26.84
C PHE A 161 -4.59 -6.00 26.29
N ILE A 162 -3.93 -4.95 26.81
CA ILE A 162 -2.56 -4.58 26.43
C ILE A 162 -1.69 -4.55 27.69
N ARG A 163 -0.60 -5.31 27.69
CA ARG A 163 0.39 -5.34 28.78
C ARG A 163 1.80 -5.28 28.21
N ARG A 164 2.65 -4.43 28.80
CA ARG A 164 4.08 -4.40 28.51
C ARG A 164 4.81 -5.38 29.44
N GLY A 165 5.82 -6.08 28.91
CA GLY A 165 6.67 -6.97 29.70
C GLY A 165 7.50 -6.21 30.74
N PRO A 166 8.09 -6.92 31.72
CA PRO A 166 9.00 -6.30 32.67
C PRO A 166 10.26 -5.76 31.95
N LEU A 167 10.80 -4.67 32.46
CA LEU A 167 12.07 -4.09 32.01
C LEU A 167 13.22 -4.68 32.84
N TYR A 168 14.43 -4.70 32.26
CA TYR A 168 15.63 -5.11 33.00
C TYR A 168 15.97 -4.13 34.14
N SER A 169 15.85 -2.83 33.87
CA SER A 169 16.01 -1.75 34.85
C SER A 169 14.76 -0.88 34.92
N LEU A 170 14.50 -0.30 36.08
CA LEU A 170 13.39 0.64 36.25
C LEU A 170 13.68 1.97 35.53
N PRO A 171 12.64 2.70 35.08
CA PRO A 171 12.82 4.01 34.46
C PRO A 171 13.48 5.01 35.43
N ASN A 172 14.45 5.76 34.94
CA ASN A 172 15.05 6.87 35.67
C ASN A 172 14.25 8.16 35.40
N PRO A 173 13.62 8.79 36.41
CA PRO A 173 12.81 10.00 36.20
C PRO A 173 13.63 11.22 35.78
N ASN A 174 14.94 11.24 36.07
CA ASN A 174 15.83 12.37 35.77
C ASN A 174 16.65 12.14 34.49
N TYR A 175 16.24 11.21 33.63
CA TYR A 175 16.92 10.94 32.37
C TYR A 175 16.29 11.72 31.23
N ASP A 176 17.03 12.73 30.75
CA ASP A 176 16.68 13.46 29.54
C ASP A 176 17.23 12.70 28.32
N ALA A 177 16.33 12.12 27.54
CA ALA A 177 16.70 11.42 26.31
C ALA A 177 17.25 12.43 25.28
N PRO A 178 18.32 12.09 24.55
CA PRO A 178 18.82 12.96 23.49
C PRO A 178 17.81 13.05 22.33
N ASP A 179 17.76 14.23 21.69
CA ASP A 179 16.91 14.45 20.52
C ASP A 179 17.34 13.57 19.34
N GLY A 180 16.36 13.04 18.60
CA GLY A 180 16.59 12.25 17.40
C GLY A 180 15.32 12.06 16.57
N ASP A 181 15.50 11.94 15.25
CA ASP A 181 14.41 11.69 14.32
C ASP A 181 14.17 10.19 14.15
N TYR A 182 12.89 9.78 14.17
CA TYR A 182 12.49 8.42 13.81
C TYR A 182 12.07 8.36 12.34
N TYR A 183 12.84 7.64 11.52
CA TYR A 183 12.49 7.36 10.13
C TYR A 183 11.96 5.94 10.01
N ASP A 184 10.70 5.81 9.56
CA ASP A 184 10.11 4.51 9.27
C ASP A 184 10.73 3.91 8.00
N ILE A 185 11.48 2.83 8.17
CA ILE A 185 12.12 2.06 7.09
C ILE A 185 11.34 0.78 6.75
N THR A 186 10.10 0.64 7.22
CA THR A 186 9.29 -0.54 6.92
C THR A 186 9.02 -0.65 5.42
N ASN A 187 9.34 -1.82 4.86
CA ASN A 187 9.11 -2.07 3.44
C ASN A 187 7.60 -2.08 3.16
N TYR A 188 7.15 -1.13 2.35
CA TYR A 188 5.77 -1.11 1.86
C TYR A 188 5.58 -2.19 0.79
N PHE A 189 4.97 -3.31 1.17
CA PHE A 189 4.51 -4.33 0.24
C PHE A 189 3.16 -3.93 -0.34
N ASP A 190 3.18 -3.26 -1.49
CA ASP A 190 1.96 -3.02 -2.26
C ASP A 190 1.40 -4.38 -2.72
N LYS A 191 0.14 -4.63 -2.38
CA LYS A 191 -0.60 -5.81 -2.88
C LYS A 191 -1.22 -5.54 -4.26
N GLY A 192 -0.89 -4.41 -4.87
CA GLY A 192 -1.45 -3.90 -6.12
C GLY A 192 -0.67 -4.30 -7.37
N PHE A 193 -1.40 -4.89 -8.32
CA PHE A 193 -1.18 -4.90 -9.77
C PHE A 193 0.27 -4.74 -10.26
N GLY A 194 0.80 -5.78 -10.93
CA GLY A 194 2.04 -5.74 -11.72
C GLY A 194 2.03 -4.80 -12.95
N VAL A 195 1.52 -3.59 -12.80
CA VAL A 195 1.97 -2.41 -13.54
C VAL A 195 2.87 -1.67 -12.56
N ASN A 196 4.11 -2.16 -12.43
CA ASN A 196 5.19 -1.37 -11.86
C ASN A 196 5.25 -0.09 -12.68
N PHE A 197 4.67 1.00 -12.16
CA PHE A 197 4.80 2.34 -12.74
C PHE A 197 6.27 2.63 -13.08
N MET A 198 7.18 2.15 -12.22
CA MET A 198 8.61 2.21 -12.42
C MET A 198 9.16 1.32 -13.55
N ASP A 199 8.59 0.15 -13.82
CA ASP A 199 9.00 -0.66 -14.98
C ASP A 199 8.46 -0.09 -16.30
N HIS A 200 7.29 0.56 -16.26
CA HIS A 200 6.77 1.28 -17.41
C HIS A 200 7.62 2.52 -17.73
N MET A 201 7.99 3.30 -16.71
CA MET A 201 8.91 4.43 -16.84
C MET A 201 10.29 4.00 -17.36
N LYS A 202 10.88 2.93 -16.81
CA LYS A 202 12.15 2.37 -17.30
C LYS A 202 12.07 1.95 -18.78
N LYS A 203 10.95 1.37 -19.22
CA LYS A 203 10.72 1.03 -20.64
C LYS A 203 10.61 2.28 -21.52
N MET A 204 9.95 3.34 -21.05
CA MET A 204 9.89 4.61 -21.78
C MET A 204 11.29 5.26 -21.89
N ASP A 205 12.08 5.28 -20.83
CA ASP A 205 13.44 5.84 -20.85
C ASP A 205 14.38 5.07 -21.79
N LEU A 206 14.25 3.73 -21.84
CA LEU A 206 14.96 2.90 -22.82
C LEU A 206 14.58 3.24 -24.26
N GLN A 207 13.29 3.48 -24.53
CA GLN A 207 12.81 3.86 -25.86
C GLN A 207 13.38 5.23 -26.28
N ILE A 208 13.34 6.22 -25.37
CA ILE A 208 13.91 7.55 -25.61
C ILE A 208 15.41 7.47 -25.91
N TRP A 209 16.15 6.63 -25.18
CA TRP A 209 17.58 6.42 -25.43
C TRP A 209 17.85 5.76 -26.79
N ALA A 210 17.05 4.77 -27.19
CA ALA A 210 17.15 4.12 -28.49
C ALA A 210 16.88 5.10 -29.64
N ASP A 211 15.82 5.90 -29.54
CA ASP A 211 15.43 6.90 -30.54
C ASP A 211 16.51 7.97 -30.72
N ARG A 212 17.12 8.42 -29.61
CA ARG A 212 18.23 9.39 -29.63
C ARG A 212 19.48 8.83 -30.29
N ARG A 213 19.70 7.52 -30.21
CA ARG A 213 20.82 6.83 -30.87
C ARG A 213 20.56 6.63 -32.36
N ALA A 214 19.34 6.29 -32.75
CA ALA A 214 18.90 6.21 -34.13
C ALA A 214 19.04 7.57 -34.83
N ALA A 215 18.59 8.66 -34.20
CA ALA A 215 18.72 10.02 -34.73
C ALA A 215 20.19 10.44 -34.94
N LYS A 216 21.12 9.98 -34.09
CA LYS A 216 22.56 10.22 -34.28
C LYS A 216 23.14 9.45 -35.46
N ARG A 217 22.63 8.23 -35.73
CA ARG A 217 23.05 7.44 -36.91
C ARG A 217 22.56 8.08 -38.20
N ILE A 218 21.29 8.48 -38.25
CA ILE A 218 20.70 9.20 -39.38
C ILE A 218 21.50 10.48 -39.69
N LYS A 219 21.79 11.31 -38.68
CA LYS A 219 22.62 12.51 -38.87
C LYS A 219 24.05 12.23 -39.33
N LYS A 220 24.60 11.06 -39.03
CA LYS A 220 25.93 10.66 -39.47
C LYS A 220 25.90 10.23 -40.94
N GLU A 221 24.89 9.44 -41.31
CA GLU A 221 24.64 9.02 -42.70
C GLU A 221 24.34 10.22 -43.61
N GLU A 222 23.57 11.20 -43.14
CA GLU A 222 23.32 12.47 -43.86
C GLU A 222 24.62 13.25 -44.11
N ARG A 223 25.50 13.37 -43.11
CA ARG A 223 26.81 14.02 -43.25
C ARG A 223 27.76 13.27 -44.17
N GLU A 224 27.70 11.95 -44.18
CA GLU A 224 28.49 11.11 -45.08
C GLU A 224 27.95 11.20 -46.53
N ALA A 225 26.63 11.33 -46.71
CA ALA A 225 26.01 11.58 -48.00
C ALA A 225 26.30 13.00 -48.55
N GLU A 226 26.38 14.01 -47.69
CA GLU A 226 26.78 15.38 -48.05
C GLU A 226 28.25 15.48 -48.46
N LYS A 227 29.14 14.63 -47.91
CA LYS A 227 30.56 14.58 -48.30
C LYS A 227 30.81 13.86 -49.62
N ASN A 228 29.86 13.05 -50.07
CA ASN A 228 29.94 12.28 -51.31
C ASN A 228 29.18 12.93 -52.48
N LYS A 229 28.72 14.19 -52.31
CA LYS A 229 28.20 15.06 -53.37
C LYS A 229 29.22 16.15 -53.67
#